data_AF-A0A960H8W0-F1
#
_entry.id   AF-A0A960H8W0-F1
#
_cell.length_a   1.000
_cell.length_b   1.000
_cell.length_c   1.000
_cell.angle_alpha   90.00
_cell.angle_beta   90.00
_cell.angle_gamma   90.00
#
_symmetry.space_group_name_H-M   'P 1'
#
loop_
_entity.id
_entity.type
_entity.pdbx_description
1 polymer ?
#
loop_
_entity_poly.entity_id
_entity_poly.type
_entity_poly.pdbx_seq_one_letter_code
_entity_poly.pdbx_strand_id
1 'polypeptide(L)'
;MKMNRRNAVCRSAGALVIAIVLALTFGDSAGVGWADPAADALARLTELSREAERTTEAVYSAELDLEAKLAAQRRAEDRQRAELEVVAAAQAVLGEYQAAVNHVAAASYMGGSTTAISAVLTAESPQRLLDELSSNRVMATQMSDRINAFRAASTRADDAARAAQSAALAARTAAEQASAVRASLQSKQSRLRA
;
A
#
# COMPACT_ATOMS: atom_id res chain seq x y z
N MET A 1 25.43 33.83 -25.82
CA MET A 1 24.44 33.89 -26.91
C MET A 1 23.12 33.31 -26.40
N LYS A 2 22.19 34.18 -26.04
CA LYS A 2 20.85 33.85 -25.51
C LYS A 2 19.94 33.60 -26.72
N MET A 3 19.24 32.48 -26.78
CA MET A 3 18.07 32.37 -27.66
C MET A 3 17.00 31.47 -27.04
N ASN A 4 15.79 31.97 -27.20
CA ASN A 4 14.57 31.76 -26.46
C ASN A 4 13.59 31.02 -27.36
N ARG A 5 12.91 29.95 -26.91
CA ARG A 5 11.61 29.51 -27.48
C ARG A 5 10.75 28.82 -26.42
N ARG A 6 9.92 29.63 -25.77
CA ARG A 6 8.66 29.24 -25.14
C ARG A 6 7.66 28.92 -26.26
N ASN A 7 7.01 27.76 -26.23
CA ASN A 7 5.74 27.55 -26.93
C ASN A 7 4.70 27.06 -25.92
N ALA A 8 3.77 27.96 -25.63
CA ALA A 8 2.62 27.77 -24.77
C ALA A 8 1.60 26.87 -25.45
N VAL A 9 1.06 25.91 -24.70
CA VAL A 9 -0.14 25.16 -25.08
C VAL A 9 -1.33 26.11 -24.92
N CYS A 10 -1.93 26.48 -26.05
CA CYS A 10 -3.15 27.29 -26.13
C CYS A 10 -4.31 26.57 -25.43
N ARG A 11 -4.89 27.24 -24.44
CA ARG A 11 -6.18 26.94 -23.83
C ARG A 11 -7.27 27.19 -24.89
N SER A 12 -7.95 26.14 -25.33
CA SER A 12 -9.14 26.26 -26.17
C SER A 12 -10.30 26.82 -25.33
N ALA A 13 -10.64 28.07 -25.62
CA ALA A 13 -11.87 28.72 -25.18
C ALA A 13 -13.06 28.08 -25.92
N GLY A 14 -14.01 27.52 -25.17
CA GLY A 14 -15.31 27.11 -25.69
C GLY A 14 -16.17 28.35 -25.94
N ALA A 15 -16.37 28.69 -27.21
CA ALA A 15 -17.40 29.64 -27.63
C ALA A 15 -18.66 28.84 -28.00
N LEU A 16 -19.65 28.81 -27.11
CA LEU A 16 -20.98 28.29 -27.42
C LEU A 16 -21.81 29.44 -28.00
N VAL A 17 -21.87 29.54 -29.34
CA VAL A 17 -22.82 30.41 -30.04
C VAL A 17 -24.07 29.57 -30.31
N ILE A 18 -25.13 29.78 -29.54
CA ILE A 18 -26.47 29.23 -29.86
C ILE A 18 -27.21 30.30 -30.65
N ALA A 19 -27.33 30.11 -31.97
CA ALA A 19 -28.24 30.87 -32.81
C ALA A 19 -29.60 30.15 -32.86
N ILE A 20 -30.62 30.71 -32.19
CA ILE A 20 -32.00 30.23 -32.29
C ILE A 20 -32.68 31.04 -33.40
N VAL A 21 -32.94 30.41 -34.54
CA VAL A 21 -33.80 30.95 -35.60
C VAL A 21 -35.25 30.64 -35.25
N LEU A 22 -35.99 31.66 -34.81
CA LEU A 22 -37.44 31.61 -34.60
C LEU A 22 -38.13 31.80 -35.97
N ALA A 23 -38.54 30.69 -36.59
CA ALA A 23 -39.45 30.71 -37.74
C ALA A 23 -40.90 30.78 -37.23
N LEU A 24 -41.48 31.97 -37.26
CA LEU A 24 -42.91 32.20 -37.07
C LEU A 24 -43.62 32.14 -38.42
N THR A 25 -44.36 31.08 -38.71
CA THR A 25 -45.41 31.07 -39.75
C THR A 25 -46.64 30.29 -39.29
N PHE A 26 -47.79 30.98 -39.33
CA PHE A 26 -49.14 30.57 -38.94
C PHE A 26 -49.69 29.32 -39.66
N GLY A 27 -50.60 28.60 -38.99
CA GLY A 27 -51.44 27.56 -39.62
C GLY A 27 -52.48 26.96 -38.66
N ASP A 28 -53.73 27.40 -38.83
CA ASP A 28 -54.95 26.99 -38.13
C ASP A 28 -55.34 25.53 -38.42
N SER A 29 -55.75 24.74 -37.42
CA SER A 29 -56.70 23.62 -37.55
C SER A 29 -57.07 23.01 -36.20
N ALA A 30 -58.38 22.86 -36.03
CA ALA A 30 -59.06 22.37 -34.85
C ALA A 30 -58.70 20.92 -34.46
N GLY A 31 -58.75 20.66 -33.16
CA GLY A 31 -59.11 19.35 -32.62
C GLY A 31 -57.98 18.38 -32.29
N VAL A 32 -57.10 18.73 -31.33
CA VAL A 32 -56.39 17.79 -30.44
C VAL A 32 -56.12 18.56 -29.15
N GLY A 33 -56.09 17.95 -27.97
CA GLY A 33 -55.68 18.63 -26.74
C GLY A 33 -54.24 19.13 -26.87
N TRP A 34 -54.06 20.41 -27.20
CA TRP A 34 -52.75 21.03 -27.39
C TRP A 34 -52.14 21.32 -26.01
N ALA A 35 -51.22 20.48 -25.58
CA ALA A 35 -50.20 20.91 -24.63
C ALA A 35 -49.46 22.10 -25.26
N ASP A 36 -49.35 23.20 -24.53
CA ASP A 36 -48.65 24.40 -24.99
C ASP A 36 -47.18 24.06 -25.30
N PRO A 37 -46.75 24.07 -26.57
CA PRO A 37 -45.39 23.69 -26.95
C PRO A 37 -44.32 24.65 -26.39
N ALA A 38 -44.70 25.88 -26.02
CA ALA A 38 -43.79 26.81 -25.34
C ALA A 38 -43.56 26.43 -23.87
N ALA A 39 -44.60 25.94 -23.18
CA ALA A 39 -44.50 25.43 -21.82
C ALA A 39 -43.67 24.13 -21.75
N ASP A 40 -43.80 23.24 -22.74
CA ASP A 40 -42.98 22.01 -22.84
C ASP A 40 -41.49 22.33 -23.07
N ALA A 41 -41.17 23.34 -23.91
CA ALA A 41 -39.80 23.76 -24.14
C ALA A 41 -39.13 24.36 -22.88
N LEU A 42 -39.85 25.18 -22.10
CA LEU A 42 -39.35 25.71 -20.83
C LEU A 42 -39.17 24.62 -19.78
N ALA A 43 -40.11 23.66 -19.70
CA ALA A 43 -40.00 22.50 -18.81
C ALA A 43 -38.74 21.66 -19.12
N ARG A 44 -38.46 21.40 -20.41
CA ARG A 44 -37.24 20.70 -20.85
C ARG A 44 -35.95 21.45 -20.51
N LEU A 45 -35.92 22.78 -20.64
CA LEU A 45 -34.76 23.59 -20.26
C LEU A 45 -34.50 23.54 -18.75
N THR A 46 -35.55 23.61 -17.93
CA THR A 46 -35.40 23.48 -16.47
C THR A 46 -34.91 22.09 -16.06
N GLU A 47 -35.35 21.02 -16.75
CA GLU A 47 -34.85 19.66 -16.46
C GLU A 47 -33.39 19.51 -16.90
N LEU A 48 -33.02 19.97 -18.09
CA LEU A 48 -31.63 19.97 -18.57
C LEU A 48 -30.69 20.77 -17.66
N SER A 49 -31.16 21.90 -17.13
CA SER A 49 -30.37 22.70 -16.18
C SER A 49 -30.14 21.96 -14.87
N ARG A 50 -31.17 21.29 -14.32
CA ARG A 50 -31.04 20.44 -13.13
C ARG A 50 -30.14 19.23 -13.39
N GLU A 51 -30.21 18.64 -14.58
CA GLU A 51 -29.35 17.54 -14.99
C GLU A 51 -27.88 17.96 -15.12
N ALA A 52 -27.63 19.15 -15.68
CA ALA A 52 -26.29 19.74 -15.76
C ALA A 52 -25.68 20.01 -14.37
N GLU A 53 -26.48 20.51 -13.42
CA GLU A 53 -26.05 20.71 -12.03
C GLU A 53 -25.71 19.38 -11.35
N ARG A 54 -26.63 18.40 -11.41
CA ARG A 54 -26.43 17.07 -10.81
C ARG A 54 -25.21 16.36 -11.39
N THR A 55 -24.98 16.47 -12.69
CA THR A 55 -23.82 15.83 -13.36
C THR A 55 -22.51 16.50 -12.96
N THR A 56 -22.48 17.83 -12.84
CA THR A 56 -21.29 18.56 -12.38
C THR A 56 -20.92 18.19 -10.94
N GLU A 57 -21.91 18.13 -10.04
CA GLU A 57 -21.70 17.70 -8.66
C GLU A 57 -21.26 16.22 -8.56
N ALA A 58 -21.84 15.35 -9.38
CA ALA A 58 -21.49 13.93 -9.44
C ALA A 58 -20.07 13.66 -10.00
N VAL A 59 -19.55 14.54 -10.87
CA VAL A 59 -18.17 14.48 -11.36
C VAL A 59 -17.22 15.00 -10.27
N TYR A 60 -17.52 16.16 -9.69
CA TYR A 60 -16.68 16.76 -8.65
C TYR A 60 -16.54 15.87 -7.41
N SER A 61 -17.66 15.28 -6.94
CA SER A 61 -17.63 14.31 -5.84
C SER A 61 -16.79 13.06 -6.16
N ALA A 62 -16.81 12.60 -7.40
CA ALA A 62 -16.00 11.46 -7.82
C ALA A 62 -14.50 11.83 -7.95
N GLU A 63 -14.17 13.07 -8.31
CA GLU A 63 -12.77 13.57 -8.29
C GLU A 63 -12.23 13.66 -6.86
N LEU A 64 -13.04 14.14 -5.91
CA LEU A 64 -12.70 14.13 -4.48
C LEU A 64 -12.49 12.70 -3.95
N ASP A 65 -13.35 11.76 -4.32
CA ASP A 65 -13.17 10.35 -3.95
C ASP A 65 -11.88 9.77 -4.54
N LEU A 66 -11.56 10.08 -5.81
CA LEU A 66 -10.31 9.65 -6.43
C LEU A 66 -9.09 10.19 -5.66
N GLU A 67 -9.08 11.47 -5.32
CA GLU A 67 -8.00 12.08 -4.55
C GLU A 67 -7.84 11.39 -3.18
N ALA A 68 -8.96 11.14 -2.49
CA ALA A 68 -8.96 10.42 -1.22
C ALA A 68 -8.40 8.98 -1.36
N LYS A 69 -8.76 8.26 -2.42
CA LYS A 69 -8.23 6.91 -2.70
C LYS A 69 -6.75 6.94 -3.03
N LEU A 70 -6.28 7.91 -3.81
CA LEU A 70 -4.84 8.07 -4.11
C LEU A 70 -4.04 8.42 -2.86
N ALA A 71 -4.58 9.27 -1.99
CA ALA A 71 -3.96 9.58 -0.71
C ALA A 71 -3.92 8.36 0.23
N ALA A 72 -4.97 7.52 0.22
CA ALA A 72 -4.98 6.25 0.95
C ALA A 72 -3.96 5.24 0.39
N GLN A 73 -3.86 5.14 -0.94
CA GLN A 73 -2.88 4.29 -1.62
C GLN A 73 -1.45 4.68 -1.24
N ARG A 74 -1.09 5.96 -1.34
CA ARG A 74 0.26 6.44 -0.97
C ARG A 74 0.60 6.11 0.48
N ARG A 75 -0.32 6.37 1.42
CA ARG A 75 -0.14 6.02 2.84
C ARG A 75 0.08 4.52 3.04
N ALA A 76 -0.64 3.68 2.31
CA ALA A 76 -0.48 2.23 2.40
C ALA A 76 0.86 1.77 1.80
N GLU A 77 1.30 2.37 0.69
CA GLU A 77 2.61 2.12 0.08
C GLU A 77 3.77 2.57 1.01
N ASP A 78 3.66 3.74 1.63
CA ASP A 78 4.63 4.24 2.61
C ASP A 78 4.70 3.31 3.82
N ARG A 79 3.56 2.83 4.31
CA ARG A 79 3.52 1.83 5.39
C ARG A 79 4.19 0.53 4.96
N GLN A 80 3.91 0.04 3.77
CA GLN A 80 4.57 -1.17 3.23
C GLN A 80 6.09 -1.00 3.18
N ARG A 81 6.59 0.16 2.73
CA ARG A 81 8.03 0.45 2.71
C ARG A 81 8.63 0.44 4.11
N ALA A 82 7.99 1.10 5.07
CA ALA A 82 8.44 1.11 6.46
C ALA A 82 8.50 -0.31 7.06
N GLU A 83 7.49 -1.17 6.79
CA GLU A 83 7.52 -2.56 7.27
C GLU A 83 8.64 -3.39 6.64
N LEU A 84 9.01 -3.12 5.38
CA LEU A 84 10.15 -3.79 4.74
C LEU A 84 11.48 -3.40 5.41
N GLU A 85 11.62 -2.16 5.87
CA GLU A 85 12.78 -1.73 6.66
C GLU A 85 12.84 -2.45 8.02
N VAL A 86 11.68 -2.62 8.67
CA VAL A 86 11.58 -3.40 9.92
C VAL A 86 11.96 -4.87 9.71
N VAL A 87 11.52 -5.48 8.62
CA VAL A 87 11.93 -6.85 8.24
C VAL A 87 13.44 -6.93 8.03
N ALA A 88 14.03 -5.99 7.29
CA ALA A 88 15.46 -5.97 7.04
C ALA A 88 16.26 -5.84 8.35
N ALA A 89 15.84 -4.95 9.26
CA ALA A 89 16.45 -4.79 10.56
C ALA A 89 16.33 -6.07 11.42
N ALA A 90 15.16 -6.70 11.44
CA ALA A 90 14.95 -7.94 12.19
C ALA A 90 15.79 -9.11 11.64
N GLN A 91 15.93 -9.20 10.32
CA GLN A 91 16.78 -10.21 9.68
C GLN A 91 18.27 -9.98 9.95
N ALA A 92 18.72 -8.73 9.99
CA ALA A 92 20.11 -8.40 10.37
C ALA A 92 20.42 -8.88 11.79
N VAL A 93 19.55 -8.57 12.75
CA VAL A 93 19.68 -9.03 14.15
C VAL A 93 19.65 -10.56 14.22
N LEU A 94 18.76 -11.22 13.47
CA LEU A 94 18.73 -12.69 13.40
C LEU A 94 20.06 -13.27 12.88
N GLY A 95 20.65 -12.64 11.86
CA GLY A 95 21.94 -13.03 11.28
C GLY A 95 23.10 -12.96 12.28
N GLU A 96 23.11 -11.98 13.19
CA GLU A 96 24.14 -11.87 14.24
C GLU A 96 24.19 -13.10 15.15
N TYR A 97 23.05 -13.75 15.40
CA TYR A 97 22.97 -14.93 16.26
C TYR A 97 23.15 -16.26 15.51
N GLN A 98 23.06 -16.30 14.19
CA GLN A 98 23.18 -17.55 13.40
C GLN A 98 24.54 -18.22 13.60
N ALA A 99 25.63 -17.45 13.59
CA ALA A 99 26.98 -17.99 13.80
C ALA A 99 27.12 -18.64 15.18
N ALA A 100 26.53 -18.03 16.22
CA ALA A 100 26.53 -18.59 17.56
C ALA A 100 25.77 -19.92 17.63
N VAL A 101 24.58 -20.01 17.04
CA VAL A 101 23.79 -21.25 17.04
C VAL A 101 24.47 -22.36 16.23
N ASN A 102 25.07 -22.03 15.09
CA ASN A 102 25.86 -22.98 14.29
C ASN A 102 27.05 -23.54 15.09
N HIS A 103 27.72 -22.70 15.89
CA HIS A 103 28.80 -23.13 16.76
C HIS A 103 28.31 -24.07 17.87
N VAL A 104 27.12 -23.83 18.46
CA VAL A 104 26.51 -24.77 19.42
C VAL A 104 26.28 -26.13 18.77
N ALA A 105 25.68 -26.12 17.58
CA ALA A 105 25.31 -27.32 16.87
C ALA A 105 26.57 -28.14 16.51
N ALA A 106 27.61 -27.48 16.01
CA ALA A 106 28.89 -28.10 15.73
C ALA A 106 29.56 -28.65 17.00
N ALA A 107 29.59 -27.88 18.10
CA ALA A 107 30.16 -28.34 19.37
C ALA A 107 29.40 -29.53 19.96
N SER A 108 28.07 -29.52 19.89
CA SER A 108 27.22 -30.65 20.33
C SER A 108 27.44 -31.90 19.46
N TYR A 109 27.67 -31.71 18.16
CA TYR A 109 27.94 -32.80 17.22
C TYR A 109 29.34 -33.40 17.42
N MET A 110 30.35 -32.55 17.63
CA MET A 110 31.76 -32.96 17.78
C MET A 110 32.11 -33.44 19.19
N GLY A 111 31.49 -32.86 20.23
CA GLY A 111 31.81 -33.09 21.63
C GLY A 111 30.88 -34.11 22.31
N GLY A 112 30.52 -35.19 21.62
CA GLY A 112 29.62 -36.24 22.13
C GLY A 112 29.90 -36.64 23.59
N SER A 113 28.89 -37.18 24.29
CA SER A 113 28.82 -37.32 25.77
C SER A 113 30.01 -38.02 26.47
N THR A 114 30.94 -38.61 25.71
CA THR A 114 32.11 -39.33 26.19
C THR A 114 33.27 -38.42 26.63
N THR A 115 33.40 -37.19 26.13
CA THR A 115 34.55 -36.32 26.43
C THR A 115 34.64 -35.94 27.92
N ALA A 116 33.50 -35.65 28.57
CA ALA A 116 33.47 -35.29 29.99
C ALA A 116 33.85 -36.47 30.90
N ILE A 117 33.44 -37.70 30.56
CA ILE A 117 33.77 -38.91 31.34
C ILE A 117 35.25 -39.29 31.14
N SER A 118 35.77 -39.16 29.93
CA SER A 118 37.20 -39.39 29.66
C SER A 118 38.10 -38.35 30.35
N ALA A 119 37.68 -37.08 30.40
CA ALA A 119 38.44 -36.01 31.07
C ALA A 119 38.58 -36.23 32.58
N VAL A 120 37.54 -36.77 33.23
CA VAL A 120 37.61 -37.13 34.67
C VAL A 120 38.61 -38.26 34.92
N LEU A 121 38.77 -39.19 33.98
CA LEU A 121 39.70 -40.32 34.11
C LEU A 121 41.16 -39.97 33.77
N THR A 122 41.40 -38.88 33.05
CA THR A 122 42.74 -38.42 32.65
C THR A 122 43.23 -37.17 33.37
N ALA A 123 42.39 -36.53 34.20
CA ALA A 123 42.76 -35.29 34.90
C ALA A 123 43.87 -35.52 35.95
N GLU A 124 45.02 -34.85 35.74
CA GLU A 124 46.21 -34.89 36.61
C GLU A 124 46.02 -34.24 38.00
N SER A 125 44.98 -33.43 38.22
CA SER A 125 44.75 -32.72 39.49
C SER A 125 43.28 -32.38 39.75
N PRO A 126 42.75 -32.62 40.98
CA PRO A 126 41.38 -32.26 41.37
C PRO A 126 41.05 -30.76 41.26
N GLN A 127 42.02 -29.87 41.46
CA GLN A 127 41.81 -28.42 41.33
C GLN A 127 41.63 -28.01 39.86
N ARG A 128 42.43 -28.60 38.95
CA ARG A 128 42.27 -28.35 37.49
C ARG A 128 40.89 -28.76 36.99
N LEU A 129 40.34 -29.87 37.49
CA LEU A 129 39.00 -30.32 37.12
C LEU A 129 37.92 -29.31 37.54
N LEU A 130 38.02 -28.73 38.74
CA LEU A 130 37.06 -27.73 39.23
C LEU A 130 37.09 -26.44 38.39
N ASP A 131 38.29 -26.00 37.99
CA ASP A 131 38.46 -24.83 37.12
C ASP A 131 37.87 -25.07 35.72
N GLU A 132 38.09 -26.26 35.14
CA GLU A 132 37.49 -26.66 33.86
C GLU A 132 35.96 -26.73 33.94
N LEU A 133 35.40 -27.30 35.00
CA LEU A 133 33.95 -27.38 35.21
C LEU A 133 33.32 -25.98 35.39
N SER A 134 34.00 -25.09 36.11
CA SER A 134 33.56 -23.70 36.27
C SER A 134 33.53 -22.96 34.93
N SER A 135 34.60 -23.07 34.14
CA SER A 135 34.68 -22.48 32.80
C SER A 135 33.62 -23.05 31.86
N ASN A 136 33.44 -24.37 31.84
CA ASN A 136 32.41 -25.03 31.03
C ASN A 136 31.00 -24.57 31.42
N ARG A 137 30.73 -24.35 32.71
CA ARG A 137 29.44 -23.84 33.18
C ARG A 137 29.18 -22.42 32.68
N VAL A 138 30.17 -21.53 32.75
CA VAL A 138 30.05 -20.16 32.22
C VAL A 138 29.80 -20.18 30.71
N MET A 139 30.55 -21.00 29.97
CA MET A 139 30.36 -21.17 28.52
C MET A 139 28.97 -21.73 28.19
N ALA A 140 28.49 -22.73 28.93
CA ALA A 140 27.16 -23.30 28.76
C ALA A 140 26.05 -22.27 29.03
N THR A 141 26.19 -21.44 30.07
CA THR A 141 25.26 -20.33 30.34
C THR A 141 25.25 -19.32 29.21
N GLN A 142 26.42 -18.84 28.76
CA GLN A 142 26.52 -17.91 27.63
C GLN A 142 25.90 -18.50 26.35
N MET A 143 26.08 -19.79 26.14
CA MET A 143 25.50 -20.50 25.00
C MET A 143 23.97 -20.55 25.07
N SER A 144 23.42 -20.84 26.25
CA SER A 144 21.98 -20.82 26.50
C SER A 144 21.37 -19.45 26.23
N ASP A 145 22.04 -18.38 26.70
CA ASP A 145 21.60 -17.00 26.47
C ASP A 145 21.56 -16.66 24.98
N ARG A 146 22.56 -17.10 24.20
CA ARG A 146 22.60 -16.90 22.74
C ARG A 146 21.50 -17.66 22.00
N ILE A 147 21.15 -18.87 22.43
CA ILE A 147 20.01 -19.62 21.85
C ILE A 147 18.68 -18.93 22.16
N ASN A 148 18.51 -18.43 23.38
CA ASN A 148 17.31 -17.69 23.77
C ASN A 148 17.19 -16.37 22.99
N ALA A 149 18.30 -15.65 22.82
CA ALA A 149 18.36 -14.44 22.01
C ALA A 149 18.06 -14.72 20.54
N PHE A 150 18.60 -15.80 19.97
CA PHE A 150 18.27 -16.26 18.62
C PHE A 150 16.77 -16.53 18.47
N ARG A 151 16.17 -17.32 19.39
CA ARG A 151 14.73 -17.62 19.34
C ARG A 151 13.90 -16.35 19.38
N ALA A 152 14.23 -15.41 20.26
CA ALA A 152 13.55 -14.12 20.33
C ALA A 152 13.73 -13.29 19.05
N ALA A 153 14.93 -13.29 18.46
CA ALA A 153 15.18 -12.63 17.18
C ALA A 153 14.39 -13.26 16.03
N SER A 154 14.29 -14.60 15.98
CA SER A 154 13.48 -15.32 14.99
C SER A 154 12.01 -14.96 15.12
N THR A 155 11.45 -14.95 16.33
CA THR A 155 10.05 -14.55 16.55
C THR A 155 9.80 -13.12 16.08
N ARG A 156 10.71 -12.18 16.38
CA ARG A 156 10.59 -10.79 15.90
C ARG A 156 10.66 -10.69 14.37
N ALA A 157 11.53 -11.47 13.73
CA ALA A 157 11.63 -11.51 12.28
C ALA A 157 10.36 -12.07 11.63
N ASP A 158 9.77 -13.12 12.22
CA ASP A 158 8.50 -13.68 11.77
C ASP A 158 7.32 -12.71 11.95
N ASP A 159 7.26 -12.01 13.09
CA ASP A 159 6.27 -10.96 13.34
C ASP A 159 6.39 -9.82 12.33
N ALA A 160 7.61 -9.33 12.10
CA ALA A 160 7.89 -8.30 11.10
C ALA A 160 7.48 -8.75 9.69
N ALA A 161 7.77 -10.00 9.32
CA ALA A 161 7.38 -10.54 8.02
C ALA A 161 5.85 -10.60 7.85
N ARG A 162 5.11 -11.01 8.89
CA ARG A 162 3.64 -10.99 8.89
C ARG A 162 3.09 -9.56 8.76
N ALA A 163 3.67 -8.60 9.49
CA ALA A 163 3.27 -7.21 9.40
C ALA A 163 3.52 -6.63 7.99
N ALA A 164 4.68 -6.91 7.40
CA ALA A 164 5.00 -6.51 6.03
C ALA A 164 4.07 -7.15 5.00
N GLN A 165 3.70 -8.43 5.16
CA GLN A 165 2.72 -9.09 4.30
C GLN A 165 1.34 -8.42 4.39
N SER A 166 0.89 -8.11 5.62
CA SER A 166 -0.38 -7.40 5.84
C SER A 166 -0.37 -6.01 5.19
N ALA A 167 0.73 -5.25 5.35
CA ALA A 167 0.88 -3.95 4.73
C ALA A 167 0.92 -4.02 3.20
N ALA A 168 1.56 -5.04 2.63
CA ALA A 168 1.57 -5.27 1.18
C ALA A 168 0.19 -5.59 0.63
N LEU A 169 -0.63 -6.37 1.36
CA LEU A 169 -2.02 -6.63 0.98
C LEU A 169 -2.85 -5.34 1.05
N ALA A 170 -2.71 -4.57 2.13
CA ALA A 170 -3.40 -3.29 2.27
C ALA A 170 -3.05 -2.30 1.14
N ALA A 171 -1.76 -2.21 0.75
CA ALA A 171 -1.31 -1.39 -0.36
C ALA A 171 -1.93 -1.83 -1.70
N ARG A 172 -1.97 -3.14 -1.97
CA ARG A 172 -2.63 -3.70 -3.17
C ARG A 172 -4.11 -3.35 -3.21
N THR A 173 -4.83 -3.58 -2.11
CA THR A 173 -6.26 -3.24 -2.02
C THR A 173 -6.50 -1.75 -2.20
N ALA A 174 -5.66 -0.88 -1.64
CA ALA A 174 -5.79 0.57 -1.83
C ALA A 174 -5.54 0.98 -3.30
N ALA A 175 -4.57 0.37 -3.97
CA ALA A 175 -4.30 0.59 -5.38
C ALA A 175 -5.46 0.11 -6.28
N GLU A 176 -6.05 -1.04 -5.97
CA GLU A 176 -7.23 -1.57 -6.66
C GLU A 176 -8.43 -0.63 -6.51
N GLN A 177 -8.68 -0.11 -5.32
CA GLN A 177 -9.74 0.87 -5.08
C GLN A 177 -9.52 2.17 -5.87
N ALA A 178 -8.30 2.70 -5.87
CA ALA A 178 -7.96 3.90 -6.65
C ALA A 178 -8.13 3.67 -8.15
N SER A 179 -7.75 2.49 -8.65
CA SER A 179 -7.95 2.09 -10.05
C SER A 179 -9.44 2.00 -10.42
N ALA A 180 -10.25 1.40 -9.55
CA ALA A 180 -11.70 1.28 -9.76
C ALA A 180 -12.40 2.65 -9.85
N VAL A 181 -12.05 3.58 -8.95
CA VAL A 181 -12.60 4.94 -8.97
C VAL A 181 -12.14 5.70 -10.22
N ARG A 182 -10.88 5.56 -10.62
CA ARG A 182 -10.37 6.15 -11.88
C ARG A 182 -11.12 5.62 -13.10
N ALA A 183 -11.36 4.31 -13.18
CA ALA A 183 -12.12 3.71 -14.27
C ALA A 183 -13.58 4.20 -14.31
N SER A 184 -14.22 4.32 -13.14
CA SER A 184 -15.57 4.88 -13.01
C SER A 184 -15.64 6.34 -13.48
N LEU A 185 -14.69 7.18 -13.06
CA LEU A 185 -14.56 8.56 -13.52
C LEU A 185 -14.40 8.65 -15.04
N GLN A 186 -13.52 7.83 -15.62
CA GLN A 186 -13.30 7.80 -17.06
C GLN A 186 -14.59 7.42 -17.82
N SER A 187 -15.34 6.44 -17.31
CA SER A 187 -16.63 6.03 -17.90
C SER A 187 -17.69 7.14 -17.80
N LYS A 188 -17.74 7.88 -16.69
CA LYS A 188 -18.64 9.04 -16.56
C LYS A 188 -18.25 10.16 -17.53
N GLN A 189 -16.96 10.48 -17.64
CA GLN A 189 -16.47 11.51 -18.56
C GLN A 189 -16.70 11.15 -20.04
N SER A 190 -16.62 9.87 -20.41
CA SER A 190 -16.91 9.46 -21.79
C SER A 190 -18.39 9.57 -22.12
N ARG A 191 -19.29 9.22 -21.18
CA ARG A 191 -20.75 9.38 -21.35
C ARG A 191 -21.18 10.84 -21.50
N LEU A 192 -20.49 11.78 -20.84
CA LEU A 192 -20.78 13.21 -20.97
C LEU A 192 -20.25 13.83 -22.28
N ARG A 193 -19.33 13.14 -22.97
CA ARG A 193 -18.75 13.59 -24.25
C ARG A 193 -19.40 12.94 -25.48
N ALA A 194 -20.20 11.89 -25.28
CA ALA A 194 -20.89 11.15 -26.32
C ALA A 194 -22.29 11.73 -26.54
#